data_AF-A0A1D2M6L5-F1
#
_entry.id   AF-A0A1D2M6L5-F1
#
_cell.length_a   1.000
_cell.length_b   1.000
_cell.length_c   1.000
_cell.angle_alpha   90.00
_cell.angle_beta   90.00
_cell.angle_gamma   90.00
#
_symmetry.space_group_name_H-M   'P 1'
#
loop_
_entity.id
_entity.type
_entity.pdbx_description
1 polymer ?
#
loop_
_entity_poly.entity_id
_entity_poly.type
_entity_poly.pdbx_seq_one_letter_code
_entity_poly.pdbx_strand_id
1 'polypeptide(L)'
;MKLLMAFSTGRRVCFGEGLARDAIFLFIASILQRFNIGPDPEYRVTKIETLAVLNDPKLVKELFSNTNSTGRAPDPILHILGRGSGIIIPTCHIWESQKRFTLRKLRDVGILKSSIDGFLMEEATTMINFFKQNVGKPLSGTGLFNGPIVNALWRIVAGETNDWTLLDKPEILKSAERLME
;
A
#
# COMPACT_ATOMS: atom_id res chain seq x y z
N MET A 1 -1.86 -3.38 22.31
CA MET A 1 -1.46 -4.22 21.14
C MET A 1 -1.93 -3.50 19.88
N LYS A 2 -1.00 -2.79 19.22
CA LYS A 2 -1.27 -1.85 18.11
C LYS A 2 -1.71 -2.63 16.87
N LEU A 3 -2.86 -2.27 16.28
CA LEU A 3 -3.33 -2.87 15.03
C LEU A 3 -2.87 -2.03 13.85
N LEU A 4 -1.80 -2.48 13.18
CA LEU A 4 -1.54 -2.09 11.80
C LEU A 4 -2.59 -2.81 10.96
N MET A 5 -3.58 -2.09 10.41
CA MET A 5 -4.51 -2.71 9.45
C MET A 5 -3.81 -2.91 8.11
N ALA A 6 -3.00 -3.96 8.01
CA ALA A 6 -2.53 -4.46 6.74
C ALA A 6 -3.69 -5.19 6.04
N PHE A 7 -4.16 -4.63 4.93
CA PHE A 7 -4.63 -5.30 3.71
C PHE A 7 -5.55 -6.55 3.75
N SER A 8 -6.17 -6.92 4.88
CA SER A 8 -6.71 -8.28 5.04
C SER A 8 -8.05 -8.42 5.78
N THR A 9 -8.95 -7.43 5.78
CA THR A 9 -10.34 -7.70 6.23
C THR A 9 -11.40 -6.86 5.51
N GLY A 10 -12.47 -7.54 5.06
CA GLY A 10 -13.58 -6.94 4.28
C GLY A 10 -13.36 -7.00 2.77
N ARG A 11 -14.06 -6.14 1.98
CA ARG A 11 -13.97 -6.05 0.50
C ARG A 11 -12.60 -5.56 -0.04
N ARG A 12 -11.51 -5.78 0.69
CA ARG A 12 -10.14 -5.32 0.40
C ARG A 12 -9.14 -6.47 0.58
N VAL A 13 -9.37 -7.62 -0.05
CA VAL A 13 -8.45 -8.76 -0.03
C VAL A 13 -7.31 -8.50 -1.02
N CYS A 14 -6.06 -8.65 -0.56
CA CYS A 14 -4.83 -8.51 -1.34
C CYS A 14 -4.16 -9.89 -1.52
N PHE A 15 -3.59 -10.14 -2.70
CA PHE A 15 -2.95 -11.41 -3.10
C PHE A 15 -1.71 -11.78 -2.25
N GLY A 16 -1.12 -10.83 -1.52
CA GLY A 16 0.07 -11.04 -0.66
C GLY A 16 -0.21 -11.44 0.79
N GLU A 17 -1.46 -11.78 1.13
CA GLU A 17 -1.92 -12.09 2.50
C GLU A 17 -1.04 -13.10 3.25
N GLY A 18 -0.65 -14.19 2.58
CA GLY A 18 0.10 -15.28 3.22
C GLY A 18 1.52 -14.89 3.64
N LEU A 19 2.24 -14.13 2.80
CA LEU A 19 3.63 -13.75 3.06
C LEU A 19 3.73 -12.57 4.05
N ALA A 20 2.76 -11.65 3.99
CA ALA A 20 2.73 -10.47 4.85
C ALA A 20 2.35 -10.80 6.30
N ARG A 21 1.45 -11.78 6.51
CA ARG A 21 0.89 -12.07 7.84
C ARG A 21 1.96 -12.52 8.84
N ASP A 22 2.81 -13.48 8.45
CA ASP A 22 3.77 -14.07 9.38
C ASP A 22 4.98 -13.15 9.58
N ALA A 23 5.48 -12.52 8.52
CA ALA A 23 6.62 -11.62 8.59
C ALA A 23 6.29 -10.31 9.35
N ILE A 24 5.14 -9.69 9.07
CA ILE A 24 4.73 -8.44 9.74
C ILE A 24 4.39 -8.71 11.20
N PHE A 25 3.72 -9.84 11.50
CA PHE A 25 3.40 -10.19 12.87
C PHE A 25 4.67 -10.39 13.70
N LEU A 26 5.63 -11.20 13.21
CA LEU A 26 6.88 -11.45 13.94
C LEU A 26 7.73 -10.19 14.06
N PHE A 27 7.78 -9.35 13.04
CA PHE A 27 8.49 -8.07 13.06
C PHE A 27 7.90 -7.10 14.11
N ILE A 28 6.59 -6.85 14.05
CA ILE A 28 5.91 -5.94 14.97
C ILE A 28 5.94 -6.50 16.40
N ALA A 29 5.70 -7.80 16.59
CA ALA A 29 5.78 -8.43 17.91
C ALA A 29 7.17 -8.30 18.51
N SER A 30 8.23 -8.53 17.72
CA SER A 30 9.61 -8.39 18.16
C SER A 30 9.93 -6.95 18.57
N ILE A 31 9.44 -5.96 17.82
CA ILE A 31 9.63 -4.54 18.16
C ILE A 31 8.89 -4.19 19.44
N LEU A 32 7.62 -4.58 19.58
CA LEU A 32 6.82 -4.26 20.77
C LEU A 32 7.29 -4.99 22.04
N GLN A 33 7.93 -6.15 21.90
CA GLN A 33 8.49 -6.89 23.03
C GLN A 33 9.87 -6.36 23.46
N ARG A 34 10.64 -5.76 22.56
CA ARG A 34 12.04 -5.34 22.82
C ARG A 34 12.22 -3.84 22.99
N PHE A 35 11.29 -3.03 22.48
CA PHE A 35 11.40 -1.57 22.51
C PHE A 35 10.25 -0.93 23.26
N ASN A 36 10.57 0.01 24.14
CA ASN A 36 9.58 0.81 24.85
C ASN A 36 9.23 2.04 24.00
N ILE A 37 8.23 1.89 23.13
CA ILE A 37 7.83 2.95 22.19
C ILE A 37 6.93 3.96 22.92
N GLY A 38 7.48 5.13 23.21
CA GLY A 38 6.72 6.30 23.68
C GLY A 38 6.41 7.30 22.55
N PRO A 39 5.47 8.22 22.76
CA PRO A 39 5.30 9.38 21.88
C PRO A 39 6.52 10.30 21.97
N ASP A 40 6.84 10.97 20.87
CA ASP A 40 7.83 12.05 20.85
C ASP A 40 7.40 13.16 21.82
N PRO A 41 8.26 13.59 22.77
CA PRO A 41 7.92 14.62 23.75
C PRO A 41 7.55 15.98 23.12
N GLU A 42 7.97 16.28 21.89
CA GLU A 42 7.56 17.49 21.16
C GLU A 42 6.18 17.37 20.50
N TYR A 43 5.71 16.14 20.24
CA TYR A 43 4.44 15.90 19.57
C TYR A 43 3.36 15.46 20.58
N ARG A 44 2.58 16.43 21.09
CA ARG A 44 1.39 16.15 21.88
C ARG A 44 0.36 15.41 21.03
N VAL A 45 0.37 14.07 21.12
CA VAL A 45 -0.78 13.27 20.72
C VAL A 45 -1.93 13.68 21.64
N THR A 46 -2.86 14.47 21.13
CA THR A 46 -4.10 14.83 21.84
C THR A 46 -4.77 13.54 22.29
N LYS A 47 -4.72 13.30 23.61
CA LYS A 47 -5.49 12.33 24.40
C LYS A 47 -6.24 11.29 23.56
N ILE A 48 -5.61 10.14 23.30
CA ILE A 48 -6.35 8.97 22.79
C ILE A 48 -7.21 8.48 23.95
N GLU A 49 -8.49 8.87 23.99
CA GLU A 49 -9.32 8.61 25.17
C GLU A 49 -9.58 7.12 25.40
N THR A 50 -9.54 6.27 24.36
CA THR A 50 -9.51 4.80 24.49
C THR A 50 -9.07 4.16 23.16
N LEU A 51 -8.03 3.33 23.17
CA LEU A 51 -7.66 2.46 22.06
C LEU A 51 -8.23 1.06 22.30
N ALA A 52 -9.31 0.71 21.59
CA ALA A 52 -9.84 -0.65 21.59
C ALA A 52 -8.99 -1.55 20.67
N VAL A 53 -8.53 -2.69 21.19
CA VAL A 53 -7.83 -3.70 20.40
C VAL A 53 -8.76 -4.89 20.19
N LEU A 54 -9.01 -5.24 18.93
CA LEU A 54 -9.79 -6.41 18.57
C LEU A 54 -8.84 -7.52 18.11
N ASN A 55 -8.97 -8.71 18.70
CA ASN A 55 -8.16 -9.88 18.38
C ASN A 55 -8.99 -11.07 17.85
N ASP A 56 -10.32 -10.98 17.88
CA ASP A 56 -11.20 -12.05 17.41
C ASP A 56 -11.66 -11.80 15.95
N PRO A 57 -11.43 -12.73 15.01
CA PRO A 57 -11.81 -12.56 13.61
C PRO A 57 -13.32 -12.36 13.37
N LYS A 58 -14.19 -12.96 14.19
CA LYS A 58 -15.64 -12.78 14.08
C LYS A 58 -16.03 -11.37 14.53
N LEU A 59 -15.48 -10.90 15.64
CA LEU A 59 -15.70 -9.53 16.12
C LEU A 59 -15.16 -8.49 15.14
N VAL A 60 -14.01 -8.73 14.53
CA VAL A 60 -13.47 -7.87 13.47
C VAL A 60 -14.43 -7.80 12.29
N LYS A 61 -14.96 -8.94 11.83
CA LYS A 61 -15.92 -9.00 10.73
C LYS A 61 -17.24 -8.30 11.06
N GLU A 62 -17.74 -8.48 12.27
CA GLU A 62 -18.95 -7.82 12.78
C GLU A 62 -18.76 -6.31 12.85
N LEU A 63 -17.65 -5.85 13.45
CA LEU A 63 -17.33 -4.42 13.55
C LEU A 63 -17.29 -3.77 12.16
N PHE A 64 -16.54 -4.34 11.22
CA PHE A 64 -16.40 -3.78 9.88
C PHE A 64 -17.62 -3.97 8.97
N SER A 65 -18.64 -4.73 9.41
CA SER A 65 -19.94 -4.75 8.76
C SER A 65 -20.76 -3.49 9.05
N ASN A 66 -20.47 -2.81 10.17
CA ASN A 66 -21.13 -1.57 10.55
C ASN A 66 -20.42 -0.34 9.95
N THR A 67 -21.17 0.48 9.21
CA THR A 67 -20.66 1.71 8.56
C THR A 67 -20.08 2.72 9.56
N ASN A 68 -20.60 2.76 10.78
CA ASN A 68 -20.12 3.65 11.85
C ASN A 68 -18.71 3.29 12.34
N SER A 69 -18.21 2.10 12.02
CA SER A 69 -16.88 1.61 12.40
C SER A 69 -15.86 1.69 11.26
N THR A 70 -16.16 2.44 10.19
CA THR A 70 -15.29 2.60 9.02
C THR A 70 -14.41 3.85 9.06
N GLY A 71 -14.44 4.57 10.19
CA GLY A 71 -13.55 5.69 10.46
C GLY A 71 -12.08 5.30 10.39
N ARG A 72 -11.21 6.28 10.13
CA ARG A 72 -9.77 6.09 10.06
C ARG A 72 -9.08 6.85 11.15
N ALA A 73 -8.21 6.15 11.89
CA ALA A 73 -7.32 6.79 12.82
C ALA A 73 -6.40 7.75 12.05
N PRO A 74 -6.15 8.97 12.55
CA PRO A 74 -5.12 9.84 12.01
C PRO A 74 -3.77 9.13 12.09
N ASP A 75 -3.17 8.87 10.94
CA ASP A 75 -1.79 8.38 10.85
C ASP A 75 -0.90 9.57 10.47
N PRO A 76 0.06 10.00 11.33
CA PRO A 76 0.88 11.19 11.06
C PRO A 76 1.69 11.09 9.76
N ILE A 77 2.24 9.92 9.43
CA ILE A 77 3.08 9.71 8.25
C ILE A 77 2.22 9.86 6.99
N LEU A 78 1.11 9.14 6.95
CA LEU A 78 0.20 9.19 5.83
C LEU A 78 -0.42 10.61 5.72
N HIS A 79 -0.76 11.26 6.83
CA HIS A 79 -1.33 12.61 6.82
C HIS A 79 -0.38 13.63 6.17
N ILE A 80 0.94 13.51 6.42
CA ILE A 80 1.96 14.35 5.77
C ILE A 80 2.00 14.07 4.26
N LEU A 81 2.04 12.80 3.86
CA LEU A 81 2.09 12.41 2.44
C LEU A 81 0.85 12.83 1.66
N GLY A 82 -0.34 12.66 2.25
CA GLY A 82 -1.61 12.94 1.62
C GLY A 82 -2.17 14.34 1.86
N ARG A 83 -1.55 15.13 2.75
CA ARG A 83 -2.08 16.43 3.26
C ARG A 83 -3.56 16.35 3.64
N GLY A 84 -3.96 15.26 4.30
CA GLY A 84 -5.35 15.00 4.68
C GLY A 84 -6.31 14.67 3.53
N SER A 85 -5.82 14.48 2.30
CA SER A 85 -6.59 14.12 1.11
C SER A 85 -6.26 12.71 0.60
N GLY A 86 -7.09 12.18 -0.31
CA GLY A 86 -6.87 10.92 -1.02
C GLY A 86 -7.86 9.82 -0.66
N ILE A 87 -7.53 8.56 -0.94
CA ILE A 87 -8.46 7.45 -0.63
C ILE A 87 -8.06 6.67 0.61
N ILE A 88 -6.90 6.97 1.21
CA ILE A 88 -6.28 6.19 2.30
C ILE A 88 -6.56 6.79 3.68
N ILE A 89 -6.64 8.10 3.83
CA ILE A 89 -6.69 8.79 5.15
C ILE A 89 -7.92 9.67 5.37
N PRO A 90 -8.54 10.33 4.37
CA PRO A 90 -9.44 11.42 4.67
C PRO A 90 -10.64 10.98 5.50
N THR A 91 -11.15 11.93 6.27
CA THR A 91 -12.31 11.78 7.13
C THR A 91 -13.59 12.15 6.37
N CYS A 92 -14.62 11.35 6.62
CA CYS A 92 -16.02 11.62 6.28
C CYS A 92 -16.27 11.90 4.78
N HIS A 93 -16.97 13.00 4.46
CA HIS A 93 -17.55 13.28 3.14
C HIS A 93 -16.55 13.41 1.98
N ILE A 94 -15.33 13.92 2.24
CA ILE A 94 -14.27 14.05 1.22
C ILE A 94 -13.82 12.66 0.77
N TRP A 95 -13.65 11.74 1.73
CA TRP A 95 -13.26 10.37 1.42
C TRP A 95 -14.29 9.64 0.58
N GLU A 96 -15.57 9.76 0.91
CA GLU A 96 -16.63 9.13 0.11
C GLU A 96 -16.63 9.62 -1.33
N SER A 97 -16.50 10.94 -1.51
CA SER A 97 -16.43 11.57 -2.83
C SER A 97 -15.20 11.12 -3.61
N GLN A 98 -14.01 11.18 -3.00
CA GLN A 98 -12.75 10.77 -3.63
C GLN A 98 -12.74 9.27 -3.94
N LYS A 99 -13.16 8.41 -3.02
CA LYS A 99 -13.29 6.97 -3.25
C LYS A 99 -14.27 6.67 -4.38
N ARG A 100 -15.45 7.30 -4.40
CA ARG A 100 -16.46 7.09 -5.44
C ARG A 100 -15.97 7.57 -6.80
N PHE A 101 -15.21 8.67 -6.86
CA PHE A 101 -14.56 9.13 -8.07
C PHE A 101 -13.50 8.13 -8.54
N THR A 102 -12.55 7.76 -7.66
CA THR A 102 -11.46 6.83 -7.98
C THR A 102 -11.99 5.47 -8.43
N LEU A 103 -12.93 4.86 -7.72
CA LEU A 103 -13.49 3.56 -8.13
C LEU A 103 -14.21 3.61 -9.48
N ARG A 104 -14.89 4.73 -9.79
CA ARG A 104 -15.47 4.93 -11.12
C ARG A 104 -14.38 4.99 -12.18
N LYS A 105 -13.33 5.78 -11.96
CA LYS A 105 -12.22 5.90 -12.92
C LYS A 105 -11.44 4.61 -13.12
N LEU A 106 -11.13 3.88 -12.04
CA LEU A 106 -10.49 2.56 -12.15
C LEU A 106 -11.34 1.58 -12.98
N ARG A 107 -12.68 1.65 -12.86
CA ARG A 107 -13.58 0.84 -13.68
C ARG A 107 -13.65 1.32 -15.13
N ASP A 108 -13.62 2.63 -15.36
CA ASP A 108 -13.61 3.23 -16.70
C ASP A 108 -12.34 2.82 -17.48
N VAL A 109 -11.16 2.82 -16.83
CA VAL A 109 -9.89 2.35 -17.43
C VAL A 109 -9.78 0.82 -17.50
N GLY A 110 -10.80 0.10 -17.04
CA GLY A 110 -10.89 -1.35 -17.22
C GLY A 110 -10.01 -2.17 -16.28
N ILE A 111 -9.58 -1.65 -15.12
CA ILE A 111 -8.79 -2.41 -14.13
C ILE A 111 -9.47 -3.71 -13.64
N LEU A 112 -10.78 -3.81 -13.84
CA LEU A 112 -11.58 -4.99 -13.50
C LEU A 112 -12.06 -5.74 -14.75
N LYS A 113 -11.40 -5.53 -15.89
CA LYS A 113 -11.70 -6.13 -17.20
C LYS A 113 -10.41 -6.68 -17.82
N SER A 114 -10.54 -7.57 -18.78
CA SER A 114 -9.39 -8.16 -19.51
C SER A 114 -8.58 -7.16 -20.35
N SER A 115 -9.03 -5.91 -20.47
CA SER A 115 -8.31 -4.87 -21.21
C SER A 115 -6.96 -4.49 -20.60
N ILE A 116 -6.74 -4.77 -19.31
CA ILE A 116 -5.45 -4.51 -18.65
C ILE A 116 -4.46 -5.68 -18.76
N ASP A 117 -4.94 -6.88 -19.12
CA ASP A 117 -4.11 -8.10 -19.13
C ASP A 117 -2.97 -7.98 -20.14
N GLY A 118 -3.21 -7.34 -21.29
CA GLY A 118 -2.20 -7.14 -22.33
C GLY A 118 -0.96 -6.41 -21.82
N PHE A 119 -1.16 -5.27 -21.14
CA PHE A 119 -0.01 -4.51 -20.65
C PHE A 119 0.64 -5.17 -19.42
N LEU A 120 -0.12 -5.86 -18.56
CA LEU A 120 0.47 -6.61 -17.45
C LEU A 120 1.35 -7.76 -17.96
N MET A 121 0.95 -8.41 -19.06
CA MET A 121 1.74 -9.43 -19.72
C MET A 121 2.97 -8.84 -20.43
N GLU A 122 2.87 -7.66 -21.04
CA GLU A 122 4.04 -6.91 -21.54
C GLU A 122 5.04 -6.64 -20.40
N GLU A 123 4.56 -6.17 -19.26
CA GLU A 123 5.39 -5.85 -18.09
C GLU A 123 6.10 -7.10 -17.54
N ALA A 124 5.36 -8.21 -17.41
CA ALA A 124 5.92 -9.50 -17.00
C ALA A 124 6.96 -10.02 -18.00
N THR A 125 6.71 -9.83 -19.30
CA THR A 125 7.64 -10.23 -20.36
C THR A 125 8.94 -9.41 -20.29
N THR A 126 8.84 -8.10 -20.10
CA THR A 126 9.99 -7.22 -19.87
C THR A 126 10.80 -7.67 -18.65
N MET A 127 10.12 -8.03 -17.56
CA MET A 127 10.78 -8.53 -16.35
C MET A 127 11.50 -9.87 -16.57
N ILE A 128 10.89 -10.80 -17.30
CA ILE A 128 11.53 -12.07 -17.67
C ILE A 128 12.79 -11.81 -18.52
N ASN A 129 12.72 -10.88 -19.47
CA ASN A 129 13.87 -10.52 -20.31
C ASN A 129 14.99 -9.87 -19.50
N PHE A 130 14.65 -9.00 -18.54
CA PHE A 130 15.61 -8.45 -17.58
C PHE A 130 16.34 -9.56 -16.81
N PHE A 131 15.61 -10.58 -16.32
CA PHE A 131 16.26 -11.71 -15.64
C PHE A 131 17.17 -12.51 -16.56
N LYS A 132 16.75 -12.78 -17.80
CA LYS A 132 17.58 -13.49 -18.80
C LYS A 132 18.90 -12.77 -19.08
N GLN A 133 18.89 -11.44 -19.14
CA GLN A 133 20.09 -10.63 -19.38
C GLN A 133 21.04 -10.55 -18.17
N ASN A 134 20.56 -10.92 -16.99
CA ASN A 134 21.30 -10.87 -15.74
C ASN A 134 21.65 -12.26 -15.16
N VAL A 135 21.48 -13.32 -15.95
CA VAL A 135 21.92 -14.67 -15.57
C VAL A 135 23.43 -14.65 -15.27
N GLY A 136 23.80 -15.21 -14.11
CA GLY A 136 25.18 -15.27 -13.64
C GLY A 136 25.69 -13.99 -12.98
N LYS A 137 24.86 -12.93 -12.88
CA LYS A 137 25.18 -11.69 -12.15
C LYS A 137 24.40 -11.63 -10.83
N PRO A 138 24.99 -11.11 -9.73
CA PRO A 138 24.25 -10.88 -8.50
C PRO A 138 23.20 -9.79 -8.71
N LEU A 139 21.97 -10.05 -8.27
CA LEU A 139 20.86 -9.09 -8.28
C LEU A 139 20.42 -8.81 -6.84
N SER A 140 20.14 -7.54 -6.54
CA SER A 140 19.54 -7.17 -5.26
C SER A 140 18.06 -7.60 -5.24
N GLY A 141 17.64 -8.28 -4.18
CA GLY A 141 16.22 -8.59 -3.95
C GLY A 141 15.42 -7.37 -3.46
N THR A 142 16.10 -6.39 -2.86
CA THR A 142 15.46 -5.17 -2.37
C THR A 142 14.97 -4.34 -3.54
N GLY A 143 13.65 -4.13 -3.61
CA GLY A 143 13.01 -3.32 -4.65
C GLY A 143 13.02 -3.92 -6.04
N LEU A 144 13.37 -5.21 -6.19
CA LEU A 144 13.45 -5.90 -7.48
C LEU A 144 12.17 -5.79 -8.32
N PHE A 145 11.01 -5.80 -7.65
CA PHE A 145 9.70 -5.71 -8.29
C PHE A 145 9.15 -4.28 -8.37
N ASN A 146 9.84 -3.29 -7.79
CA ASN A 146 9.33 -1.92 -7.71
C ASN A 146 9.20 -1.30 -9.11
N GLY A 147 10.20 -1.48 -9.97
CA GLY A 147 10.18 -1.01 -11.36
C GLY A 147 8.89 -1.41 -12.10
N PRO A 148 8.64 -2.72 -12.28
CA PRO A 148 7.47 -3.17 -13.01
C PRO A 148 6.13 -2.83 -12.33
N ILE A 149 6.07 -2.88 -10.99
CA ILE A 149 4.84 -2.52 -10.25
C ILE A 149 4.52 -1.03 -10.42
N VAL A 150 5.52 -0.15 -10.22
CA VAL A 150 5.32 1.30 -10.35
C VAL A 150 5.01 1.67 -11.79
N ASN A 151 5.66 1.04 -12.77
CA ASN A 151 5.39 1.28 -14.18
C ASN A 151 3.97 0.85 -14.58
N ALA A 152 3.51 -0.32 -14.13
CA ALA A 152 2.13 -0.77 -14.33
C ALA A 152 1.11 0.23 -13.76
N LEU A 153 1.35 0.71 -12.53
CA LEU A 153 0.50 1.73 -11.89
C LEU A 153 0.57 3.08 -12.61
N TRP A 154 1.76 3.48 -13.08
CA TRP A 154 1.94 4.72 -13.84
C TRP A 154 1.17 4.67 -15.15
N ARG A 155 1.20 3.54 -15.85
CA ARG A 155 0.44 3.34 -17.10
C ARG A 155 -1.06 3.46 -16.88
N ILE A 156 -1.57 3.00 -15.74
CA ILE A 156 -2.98 3.18 -15.34
C ILE A 156 -3.33 4.65 -15.10
N VAL A 157 -2.46 5.38 -14.40
CA VAL A 157 -2.77 6.73 -13.88
C VAL A 157 -2.45 7.82 -14.90
N ALA A 158 -1.30 7.71 -15.57
CA ALA A 158 -0.78 8.69 -16.52
C ALA A 158 -1.02 8.29 -17.99
N GLY A 159 -1.30 7.02 -18.28
CA GLY A 159 -1.43 6.52 -19.66
C GLY A 159 -0.09 6.36 -20.38
N GLU A 160 1.02 6.55 -19.68
CA GLU A 160 2.39 6.52 -20.24
C GLU A 160 3.18 5.34 -19.70
N THR A 161 4.19 4.92 -20.46
CA THR A 161 5.13 3.86 -20.07
C THR A 161 6.51 4.44 -19.84
N ASN A 162 7.19 3.97 -18.80
CA ASN A 162 8.60 4.24 -18.59
C ASN A 162 9.43 2.97 -18.77
N ASP A 163 10.67 3.13 -19.20
CA ASP A 163 11.65 2.05 -19.17
C ASP A 163 12.32 2.01 -17.79
N TRP A 164 11.90 1.06 -16.97
CA TRP A 164 12.45 0.84 -15.64
C TRP A 164 13.71 -0.04 -15.63
N THR A 165 14.13 -0.55 -16.79
CA THR A 165 15.35 -1.38 -16.93
C THR A 165 16.61 -0.54 -17.14
N LEU A 166 16.45 0.75 -17.40
CA LEU A 166 17.55 1.71 -17.56
C LEU A 166 18.39 1.83 -16.28
N LEU A 167 19.70 2.02 -16.46
CA LEU A 167 20.62 2.30 -15.36
C LEU A 167 20.29 3.64 -14.69
N ASP A 168 19.96 4.66 -15.50
CA ASP A 168 19.40 5.91 -15.01
C ASP A 168 17.89 5.82 -14.96
N LYS A 169 17.35 5.69 -13.75
CA LYS A 169 15.91 5.47 -13.57
C LYS A 169 15.11 6.75 -13.88
N PRO A 170 13.92 6.62 -14.49
CA PRO A 170 13.00 7.74 -14.63
C PRO A 170 12.63 8.34 -13.26
N GLU A 171 12.35 9.65 -13.24
CA GLU A 171 12.09 10.41 -12.00
C GLU A 171 10.98 9.82 -11.14
N ILE A 172 9.97 9.18 -11.75
CA ILE A 172 8.89 8.53 -11.00
C ILE A 172 9.40 7.35 -10.15
N LEU A 173 10.35 6.56 -10.65
CA LEU A 173 10.94 5.45 -9.90
C LEU A 173 11.87 5.96 -8.81
N LYS A 174 12.69 6.97 -9.13
CA LYS A 174 13.53 7.66 -8.14
C LYS A 174 12.69 8.27 -7.02
N SER A 175 11.51 8.77 -7.33
CA SER A 175 10.57 9.34 -6.35
C SER A 175 9.90 8.24 -5.52
N ALA A 176 9.53 7.11 -6.14
CA ALA A 176 8.96 5.97 -5.44
C ALA A 176 9.98 5.32 -4.48
N GLU A 177 11.24 5.23 -4.87
CA GLU A 177 12.32 4.70 -4.02
C GLU A 177 12.56 5.57 -2.79
N ARG A 178 12.59 6.90 -2.98
CA ARG A 178 12.69 7.89 -1.87
C ARG A 178 11.54 7.83 -0.87
N LEU A 179 10.38 7.26 -1.24
CA LEU A 179 9.24 7.09 -0.33
C LEU A 179 9.33 5.80 0.50
N MET A 180 10.24 4.88 0.14
CA MET A 180 10.44 3.59 0.81
C MET A 180 11.74 3.54 1.64
N GLU A 181 12.57 4.57 1.57
CA GLU A 181 13.75 4.83 2.41
C GLU A 181 13.40 5.72 3.61
#